data_AF-A0AAN8UT18-F1
#
_entry.id   AF-A0AAN8UT18-F1
#
_cell.length_a   1.000
_cell.length_b   1.000
_cell.length_c   1.000
_cell.angle_alpha   90.00
_cell.angle_beta   90.00
_cell.angle_gamma   90.00
#
_symmetry.space_group_name_H-M   'P 1'
#
loop_
_entity.id
_entity.type
_entity.pdbx_description
1 polymer ?
#
loop_
_entity_poly.entity_id
_entity_poly.type
_entity_poly.pdbx_seq_one_letter_code
_entity_poly.pdbx_strand_id
1 'polypeptide(L)'
;MLKMQLVENDRMRNENREALTMLRKRARTTKTSVPSPFESIMKEIEGLESRSLVKEVCTTCGNHDSKENTWMMFPGTGVFARMPFHAAHTILEKGCLYFFTLDTVDQEKLDYESKKLQSYVKEKSILLSDKGVLADKISPDVVRSLVTLTDKPK
;
A
#
# COMPACT_ATOMS: atom_id res chain seq x y z
N MET A 1 40.29 -18.99 -24.61
CA MET A 1 39.77 -19.07 -23.23
C MET A 1 38.71 -17.98 -22.94
N LEU A 2 39.00 -16.68 -23.16
CA LEU A 2 38.05 -15.57 -22.91
C LEU A 2 36.74 -15.60 -23.72
N LYS A 3 36.78 -16.03 -25.00
CA LYS A 3 35.56 -16.14 -25.84
C LYS A 3 34.58 -17.20 -25.33
N MET A 4 35.06 -18.32 -24.80
CA MET A 4 34.19 -19.35 -24.21
C MET A 4 33.51 -18.86 -22.93
N GLN A 5 34.22 -18.08 -22.10
CA GLN A 5 33.61 -17.51 -20.88
C GLN A 5 32.54 -16.47 -21.20
N LEU A 6 32.71 -15.66 -22.24
CA LEU A 6 31.68 -14.72 -22.69
C LEU A 6 30.43 -15.45 -23.20
N VAL A 7 30.61 -16.51 -23.99
CA VAL A 7 29.51 -17.33 -24.49
C VAL A 7 28.75 -18.01 -23.35
N GLU A 8 29.48 -18.54 -22.35
CA GLU A 8 28.84 -19.18 -21.19
C GLU A 8 28.10 -18.17 -20.31
N ASN A 9 28.64 -16.95 -20.13
CA ASN A 9 27.95 -15.88 -19.42
C ASN A 9 26.67 -15.42 -20.14
N ASP A 10 26.70 -15.31 -21.47
CA ASP A 10 25.51 -14.96 -22.26
C ASP A 10 24.45 -16.06 -22.20
N ARG A 11 24.88 -17.33 -22.21
CA ARG A 11 23.99 -18.48 -22.02
C ARG A 11 23.34 -18.45 -20.63
N MET A 12 24.12 -18.32 -19.56
CA MET A 12 23.62 -18.21 -18.18
C MET A 12 22.66 -17.04 -18.01
N ARG A 13 22.95 -15.90 -18.66
CA ARG A 13 22.07 -14.72 -18.64
C ARG A 13 20.73 -15.00 -19.33
N ASN A 14 20.74 -15.74 -20.44
CA ASN A 14 19.51 -16.12 -21.15
C ASN A 14 18.68 -17.14 -20.34
N GLU A 15 19.32 -18.16 -19.77
CA GLU A 15 18.65 -19.16 -18.91
C GLU A 15 17.98 -18.49 -17.71
N ASN A 16 18.66 -17.54 -17.05
CA ASN A 16 18.08 -16.76 -15.95
C ASN A 16 16.88 -15.90 -16.38
N ARG A 17 16.92 -15.34 -17.59
CA ARG A 17 15.80 -14.55 -18.16
C ARG A 17 14.58 -15.44 -18.40
N GLU A 18 14.79 -16.66 -18.88
CA GLU A 18 13.72 -17.64 -19.13
C GLU A 18 13.13 -18.16 -17.82
N ALA A 19 13.97 -18.52 -16.84
CA ALA A 19 13.53 -18.95 -15.51
C ALA A 19 12.68 -17.87 -14.81
N LEU A 20 13.13 -16.62 -14.84
CA LEU A 20 12.39 -15.50 -14.28
C LEU A 20 11.06 -15.25 -15.02
N THR A 21 11.01 -15.50 -16.32
CA THR A 21 9.78 -15.42 -17.11
C THR A 21 8.78 -16.51 -16.72
N MET A 22 9.25 -17.74 -16.48
CA MET A 22 8.41 -18.84 -15.99
C MET A 22 7.85 -18.56 -14.59
N LEU A 23 8.68 -18.05 -13.67
CA LEU A 23 8.24 -17.68 -12.32
C LEU A 23 7.15 -16.59 -12.36
N ARG A 24 7.30 -15.58 -13.21
CA ARG A 24 6.28 -14.53 -13.40
C ARG A 24 4.97 -15.07 -13.96
N LYS A 25 5.03 -15.98 -14.95
CA LYS A 25 3.84 -16.67 -15.48
C LYS A 25 3.12 -17.46 -14.39
N ARG A 26 3.86 -18.17 -13.53
CA ARG A 26 3.30 -18.90 -12.39
C ARG A 26 2.66 -17.97 -11.34
N ALA A 27 3.30 -16.84 -11.07
CA ALA A 27 2.83 -15.84 -10.11
C ALA A 27 1.76 -14.88 -10.65
N ARG A 28 1.40 -14.96 -11.94
CA ARG A 28 0.47 -14.04 -12.63
C ARG A 28 0.85 -12.55 -12.53
N THR A 29 2.14 -12.23 -12.44
CA THR A 29 2.61 -10.84 -12.37
C THR A 29 2.90 -10.29 -13.77
N THR A 30 2.45 -9.08 -14.06
CA THR A 30 2.77 -8.39 -15.33
C THR A 30 4.14 -7.73 -15.24
N LYS A 31 4.80 -7.61 -16.39
CA LYS A 31 6.13 -7.00 -16.53
C LYS A 31 5.98 -5.49 -16.45
N THR A 32 5.73 -4.93 -15.27
CA THR A 32 5.59 -3.48 -15.12
C THR A 32 6.97 -2.86 -15.01
N SER A 33 7.38 -2.15 -16.08
CA SER A 33 8.39 -1.10 -16.05
C SER A 33 7.78 0.20 -15.52
N VAL A 34 6.86 0.10 -14.58
CA VAL A 34 6.31 1.27 -13.91
C VAL A 34 7.38 1.65 -12.90
N PRO A 35 7.94 2.88 -12.96
CA PRO A 35 8.83 3.38 -11.94
C PRO A 35 8.14 3.14 -10.61
N SER A 36 8.74 2.26 -9.84
CA SER A 36 8.22 1.93 -8.53
C SER A 36 8.14 3.25 -7.76
N PRO A 37 7.04 3.58 -7.05
CA PRO A 37 7.02 4.72 -6.14
C PRO A 37 8.23 4.72 -5.19
N PHE A 38 8.77 3.53 -4.93
CA PHE A 38 9.98 3.28 -4.17
C PHE A 38 11.28 3.77 -4.84
N GLU A 39 11.35 3.92 -6.17
CA GLU A 39 12.52 4.50 -6.86
C GLU A 39 12.69 5.98 -6.49
N SER A 40 11.59 6.71 -6.28
CA SER A 40 11.62 8.09 -5.77
C SER A 40 12.11 8.14 -4.32
N ILE A 41 11.64 7.22 -3.47
CA ILE A 41 12.05 7.13 -2.05
C ILE A 41 13.54 6.77 -1.94
N MET A 42 14.01 5.82 -2.76
CA MET A 42 15.42 5.42 -2.79
C MET A 42 16.32 6.57 -3.27
N LYS A 43 15.90 7.35 -4.28
CA LYS A 43 16.64 8.55 -4.72
C LYS A 43 16.69 9.66 -3.66
N GLU A 44 15.63 9.81 -2.87
CA GLU A 44 15.58 10.80 -1.78
C GLU A 44 16.52 10.43 -0.62
N ILE A 45 16.60 9.14 -0.29
CA ILE A 45 17.54 8.60 0.69
C ILE A 45 19.00 8.72 0.20
N GLU A 46 19.26 8.42 -1.08
CA GLU A 46 20.59 8.52 -1.69
C GLU A 46 21.05 9.99 -1.85
N GLY A 47 20.11 10.92 -2.04
CA GLY A 47 20.37 12.36 -2.13
C GLY A 47 20.83 12.99 -0.80
N LEU A 48 20.39 12.44 0.34
CA LEU A 48 20.75 12.95 1.67
C LEU A 48 22.24 12.75 2.01
N GLU A 49 22.88 11.72 1.44
CA GLU A 49 24.29 11.40 1.65
C GLU A 49 25.27 12.32 0.88
N SER A 50 24.77 13.15 -0.04
CA SER A 50 25.66 13.79 -1.04
C SER A 50 26.24 15.16 -0.67
N ARG A 51 25.88 15.78 0.48
CA ARG A 51 26.34 17.17 0.80
C ARG A 51 26.55 17.52 2.27
N SER A 52 27.01 16.61 3.13
CA SER A 52 27.47 17.01 4.48
C SER A 52 28.92 16.57 4.71
N LEU A 53 29.82 17.55 4.90
CA LEU A 53 31.21 17.31 5.30
C LEU A 53 31.34 16.72 6.73
N VAL A 54 30.20 16.56 7.41
CA VAL A 54 30.04 15.87 8.69
C VAL A 54 29.03 14.75 8.45
N LYS A 55 29.44 13.50 8.66
CA LYS A 55 28.50 12.37 8.71
C LYS A 55 27.58 12.59 9.90
N GLU A 56 26.35 13.00 9.67
CA GLU A 56 25.32 12.97 10.70
C GLU A 56 25.07 11.49 11.03
N VAL A 57 25.66 11.03 12.14
CA VAL A 57 25.47 9.66 12.61
C VAL A 57 24.04 9.56 13.11
N CYS A 58 23.20 8.82 12.40
CA CYS A 58 21.83 8.56 12.84
C CYS A 58 21.83 7.93 14.23
N THR A 59 21.05 8.46 15.16
CA THR A 59 20.96 7.99 16.56
C THR A 59 20.55 6.53 16.67
N THR A 60 19.73 6.03 15.74
CA THR A 60 19.26 4.65 15.69
C THR A 60 20.27 3.71 14.99
N CYS A 61 21.01 4.20 13.98
CA CYS A 61 22.06 3.40 13.32
C CYS A 61 23.32 3.29 14.18
N GLY A 62 23.68 4.37 14.90
CA GLY A 62 25.04 4.49 15.44
C GLY A 62 26.10 4.31 14.34
N ASN A 63 27.17 3.56 14.66
CA ASN A 63 28.27 3.27 13.73
C ASN A 63 28.02 2.02 12.85
N HIS A 64 26.79 1.82 12.40
CA HIS A 64 26.48 0.71 11.48
C HIS A 64 27.10 0.96 10.10
N ASP A 65 27.55 -0.11 9.41
CA ASP A 65 27.98 -0.01 8.02
C ASP A 65 26.78 0.34 7.13
N SER A 66 26.87 1.46 6.39
CA SER A 66 25.82 1.91 5.48
C SER A 66 25.63 0.99 4.28
N LYS A 67 26.54 0.03 4.05
CA LYS A 67 26.45 -0.97 2.99
C LYS A 67 25.81 -2.29 3.45
N GLU A 68 25.63 -2.47 4.76
CA GLU A 68 24.99 -3.67 5.27
C GLU A 68 23.50 -3.63 4.97
N ASN A 69 23.04 -4.67 4.26
CA ASN A 69 21.66 -4.77 3.83
C ASN A 69 20.86 -5.66 4.79
N THR A 70 19.69 -5.17 5.17
CA THR A 70 18.70 -5.89 5.96
C THR A 70 17.49 -6.24 5.09
N TRP A 71 16.82 -7.36 5.43
CA TRP A 71 15.55 -7.72 4.83
C TRP A 71 14.41 -7.06 5.58
N MET A 72 13.55 -6.34 4.87
CA MET A 72 12.34 -5.72 5.40
C MET A 72 11.11 -6.27 4.68
N MET A 73 10.10 -6.67 5.45
CA MET A 73 8.76 -6.96 4.93
C MET A 73 7.92 -5.69 4.98
N PHE A 74 7.28 -5.34 3.87
CA PHE A 74 6.31 -4.23 3.84
C PHE A 74 4.92 -4.71 4.30
N PRO A 75 4.37 -4.15 5.38
CA PRO A 75 3.06 -4.54 5.88
C PRO A 75 1.98 -4.33 4.79
N GLY A 76 1.01 -5.25 4.72
CA GLY A 76 -0.09 -5.19 3.75
C GLY A 76 0.23 -5.62 2.31
N THR A 77 1.50 -5.81 1.95
CA THR A 77 1.89 -6.18 0.56
C THR A 77 2.47 -7.59 0.42
N GLY A 78 2.95 -8.18 1.52
CA GLY A 78 3.66 -9.48 1.49
C GLY A 78 4.99 -9.43 0.73
N VAL A 79 5.49 -8.23 0.40
CA VAL A 79 6.73 -8.02 -0.35
C VAL A 79 7.90 -7.88 0.62
N PHE A 80 8.99 -8.58 0.31
CA PHE A 80 10.27 -8.43 0.98
C PHE A 80 11.24 -7.66 0.09
N ALA A 81 11.91 -6.66 0.66
CA ALA A 81 13.00 -5.96 -0.02
C ALA A 81 14.29 -6.04 0.80
N ARG A 82 15.40 -6.07 0.07
CA ARG A 82 16.74 -5.94 0.61
C ARG A 82 17.16 -4.48 0.49
N MET A 83 17.48 -3.84 1.60
CA MET A 83 17.87 -2.43 1.64
C MET A 83 18.81 -2.13 2.81
N PRO A 84 19.56 -1.02 2.78
CA PRO A 84 20.41 -0.62 3.90
C PRO A 84 19.62 -0.48 5.20
N PHE A 85 20.24 -0.82 6.34
CA PHE A 85 19.60 -0.73 7.66
C PHE A 85 19.01 0.66 7.94
N HIS A 86 19.75 1.72 7.60
CA HIS A 86 19.28 3.10 7.77
C HIS A 86 17.99 3.39 7.00
N ALA A 87 17.86 2.88 5.77
CA ALA A 87 16.65 3.00 4.98
C ALA A 87 15.50 2.21 5.63
N ALA A 88 15.76 0.99 6.07
CA ALA A 88 14.76 0.13 6.70
C ALA A 88 14.19 0.76 7.98
N HIS A 89 15.03 1.19 8.92
CA HIS A 89 14.51 1.82 10.13
C HIS A 89 13.87 3.17 9.85
N THR A 90 14.35 3.93 8.85
CA THR A 90 13.78 5.25 8.56
C THR A 90 12.38 5.09 7.99
N ILE A 91 12.18 4.07 7.14
CA ILE A 91 10.85 3.69 6.65
C ILE A 91 9.99 3.15 7.80
N LEU A 92 10.55 2.43 8.78
CA LEU A 92 9.75 1.99 9.93
C LEU A 92 9.39 3.15 10.86
N GLU A 93 10.32 4.03 11.22
CA GLU A 93 10.09 5.17 12.12
C GLU A 93 9.20 6.24 11.46
N LYS A 94 9.59 6.71 10.27
CA LYS A 94 8.81 7.72 9.52
C LYS A 94 7.59 7.11 8.87
N GLY A 95 7.70 5.92 8.31
CA GLY A 95 6.57 5.23 7.69
C GLY A 95 5.54 4.75 8.70
N CYS A 96 5.89 4.42 9.95
CA CYS A 96 4.89 4.26 11.03
C CYS A 96 4.19 5.59 11.33
N LEU A 97 4.87 6.73 11.24
CA LEU A 97 4.23 8.04 11.34
C LEU A 97 3.26 8.30 10.17
N TYR A 98 3.65 7.92 8.95
CA TYR A 98 2.75 7.97 7.78
C TYR A 98 1.62 6.95 7.86
N PHE A 99 1.83 5.75 8.40
CA PHE A 99 0.79 4.73 8.59
C PHE A 99 -0.18 5.15 9.69
N PHE A 100 0.31 5.69 10.82
CA PHE A 100 -0.53 6.19 11.90
C PHE A 100 -1.40 7.37 11.44
N THR A 101 -0.83 8.27 10.62
CA THR A 101 -1.60 9.39 10.05
C THR A 101 -2.49 8.97 8.88
N LEU A 102 -2.07 8.04 8.01
CA LEU A 102 -2.95 7.45 6.99
C LEU A 102 -4.10 6.68 7.63
N ASP A 103 -3.86 5.89 8.68
CA ASP A 103 -4.92 5.15 9.37
C ASP A 103 -5.96 6.11 9.94
N THR A 104 -5.55 7.28 10.46
CA THR A 104 -6.51 8.31 10.90
C THR A 104 -7.25 8.97 9.74
N VAL A 105 -6.57 9.28 8.63
CA VAL A 105 -7.17 9.89 7.44
C VAL A 105 -8.10 8.91 6.73
N ASP A 106 -7.74 7.64 6.65
CA ASP A 106 -8.53 6.56 6.10
C ASP A 106 -9.72 6.26 7.01
N GLN A 107 -9.57 6.33 8.34
CA GLN A 107 -10.69 6.19 9.26
C GLN A 107 -11.70 7.34 9.11
N GLU A 108 -11.25 8.60 9.05
CA GLU A 108 -12.13 9.76 8.84
C GLU A 108 -12.83 9.72 7.48
N LYS A 109 -12.10 9.32 6.44
CA LYS A 109 -12.63 9.16 5.09
C LYS A 109 -13.64 8.01 5.01
N LEU A 110 -13.36 6.88 5.65
CA LEU A 110 -14.27 5.75 5.73
C LEU A 110 -15.53 6.10 6.52
N ASP A 111 -15.40 6.84 7.62
CA ASP A 111 -16.53 7.36 8.38
C ASP A 111 -17.39 8.32 7.54
N TYR A 112 -16.77 9.20 6.76
CA TYR A 112 -17.47 10.09 5.84
C TYR A 112 -18.23 9.29 4.75
N GLU A 113 -17.55 8.36 4.08
CA GLU A 113 -18.16 7.54 3.03
C GLU A 113 -19.26 6.63 3.60
N SER A 114 -19.10 6.12 4.81
CA SER A 114 -20.12 5.33 5.53
C SER A 114 -21.37 6.17 5.82
N LYS A 115 -21.20 7.38 6.38
CA LYS A 115 -22.31 8.32 6.63
C LYS A 115 -23.01 8.72 5.32
N LYS A 116 -22.25 8.96 4.27
CA LYS A 116 -22.77 9.28 2.93
C LYS A 116 -23.59 8.12 2.36
N LEU A 117 -23.07 6.89 2.44
CA LEU A 117 -23.79 5.70 2.01
C LEU A 117 -25.08 5.49 2.82
N GLN A 118 -25.02 5.68 4.14
CA GLN A 118 -26.19 5.60 5.01
C GLN A 118 -27.26 6.61 4.58
N SER A 119 -26.88 7.86 4.27
CA SER A 119 -27.80 8.88 3.75
C SER A 119 -28.49 8.44 2.45
N TYR A 120 -27.72 7.91 1.49
CA TYR A 120 -28.29 7.40 0.23
C TYR A 120 -29.28 6.25 0.46
N VAL A 121 -28.94 5.30 1.32
CA VAL A 121 -29.83 4.17 1.64
C VAL A 121 -31.14 4.68 2.24
N LYS A 122 -31.08 5.66 3.16
CA LYS A 122 -32.27 6.27 3.77
C LYS A 122 -33.15 6.96 2.73
N GLU A 123 -32.56 7.80 1.87
CA GLU A 123 -33.30 8.50 0.81
C GLU A 123 -34.00 7.52 -0.13
N LYS A 124 -33.29 6.49 -0.60
CA LYS A 124 -33.87 5.47 -1.49
C LYS A 124 -34.93 4.63 -0.77
N SER A 125 -34.76 4.32 0.50
CA SER A 125 -35.75 3.59 1.30
C SER A 125 -37.06 4.38 1.45
N ILE A 126 -36.98 5.69 1.70
CA ILE A 126 -38.18 6.56 1.77
C ILE A 126 -38.86 6.63 0.41
N LEU A 127 -38.10 6.81 -0.67
CA LEU A 127 -38.64 6.88 -2.02
C LEU A 127 -39.35 5.58 -2.44
N LEU A 128 -38.81 4.42 -2.04
CA LEU A 128 -39.46 3.12 -2.26
C LEU A 128 -40.76 2.98 -1.45
N SER A 129 -40.74 3.45 -0.21
CA SER A 129 -41.90 3.49 0.68
C SER A 129 -43.02 4.36 0.12
N ASP A 130 -42.70 5.58 -0.33
CA ASP A 130 -43.68 6.53 -0.88
C ASP A 130 -44.27 6.05 -2.21
N LYS A 131 -43.50 5.30 -3.00
CA LYS A 131 -43.99 4.65 -4.22
C LYS A 131 -44.86 3.41 -3.94
N GLY A 132 -44.92 2.94 -2.71
CA GLY A 132 -45.73 1.78 -2.32
C GLY A 132 -45.34 0.47 -2.99
N VAL A 133 -44.10 0.36 -3.52
CA VAL A 133 -43.63 -0.83 -4.26
C VAL A 133 -43.67 -2.10 -3.40
N LEU A 134 -43.54 -1.94 -2.09
CA LEU A 134 -43.55 -3.02 -1.09
C LEU A 134 -44.81 -3.01 -0.21
N ALA A 135 -45.82 -2.19 -0.55
CA ALA A 135 -47.01 -2.00 0.29
C ALA A 135 -47.84 -3.29 0.46
N ASP A 136 -47.66 -4.27 -0.42
CA ASP A 136 -48.24 -5.60 -0.34
C ASP A 136 -47.65 -6.45 0.81
N LYS A 137 -46.41 -6.18 1.23
CA LYS A 137 -45.70 -6.95 2.26
C LYS A 137 -45.39 -6.16 3.52
N ILE A 138 -45.11 -4.86 3.39
CA ILE A 138 -44.66 -4.01 4.50
C ILE A 138 -45.39 -2.67 4.35
N SER A 139 -46.04 -2.21 5.43
CA SER A 139 -46.70 -0.91 5.37
C SER A 139 -45.65 0.21 5.20
N PRO A 140 -45.92 1.23 4.36
CA PRO A 140 -45.02 2.36 4.17
C PRO A 140 -44.59 3.05 5.48
N ASP A 141 -45.50 3.09 6.46
CA ASP A 141 -45.24 3.73 7.76
C ASP A 141 -44.22 2.95 8.61
N VAL A 142 -44.18 1.63 8.48
CA VAL A 142 -43.16 0.80 9.15
C VAL A 142 -41.77 1.04 8.56
N VAL A 143 -41.66 1.16 7.24
CA VAL A 143 -40.37 1.47 6.58
C VAL A 143 -39.87 2.86 6.99
N ARG A 144 -40.76 3.87 7.02
CA ARG A 144 -40.41 5.23 7.50
C ARG A 144 -40.01 5.24 8.97
N SER A 145 -40.69 4.48 9.82
CA SER A 145 -40.32 4.35 11.23
C SER A 145 -38.94 3.71 11.42
N LEU A 146 -38.60 2.67 10.67
CA LEU A 146 -37.29 2.01 10.75
C LEU A 146 -36.13 2.94 10.34
N VAL A 147 -36.33 3.71 9.27
CA VAL A 147 -35.35 4.69 8.79
C VAL A 147 -35.12 5.79 9.84
N THR A 148 -36.19 6.32 10.45
CA THR A 148 -36.12 7.42 11.42
C THR A 148 -35.61 6.99 12.80
N LEU A 149 -35.84 5.75 13.23
CA LEU A 149 -35.34 5.25 14.53
C LEU A 149 -33.81 5.11 14.57
N THR A 150 -33.15 4.97 13.41
CA THR A 150 -31.67 4.91 13.32
C THR A 150 -30.96 6.26 13.40
N ASP A 151 -31.69 7.38 13.54
CA ASP A 151 -31.12 8.74 13.67
C ASP A 151 -30.83 9.17 15.12
N LYS A 152 -31.05 8.30 16.11
CA LYS A 152 -30.69 8.65 17.50
C LYS A 152 -29.16 8.75 17.64
N PRO A 153 -28.61 9.85 18.17
CA PRO A 153 -27.19 9.95 18.45
C PRO A 153 -26.80 8.91 19.50
N LYS A 154 -25.61 8.33 19.34
CA LYS A 154 -25.01 7.35 20.24
C LYS A 154 -24.05 8.04 21.21
#